data_AF-A0AAD9ZAR5-F1
#
_entry.id   AF-A0AAD9ZAR5-F1
#
_cell.length_a   1.000
_cell.length_b   1.000
_cell.length_c   1.000
_cell.angle_alpha   90.00
_cell.angle_beta   90.00
_cell.angle_gamma   90.00
#
_symmetry.space_group_name_H-M   'P 1'
#
loop_
_entity.id
_entity.type
_entity.pdbx_description
1 polymer ?
#
loop_
_entity_poly.entity_id
_entity_poly.type
_entity_poly.pdbx_seq_one_letter_code
_entity_poly.pdbx_strand_id
1 'polypeptide(L)'
;MQIEIWNYDPDWPSHFSSIKAELTGDLTDTGIPFISIEHVGSTAVPNLPAKPIIDILIIIPTADFTAPHLQDFRDALGWGTRQGGYHYIGTGGVQGRWSFKLAGMEPQRNVYVAAEGSLPVRSCLALRDTLRVNKELRDEYGKLKIELAEREYDNVIQYSTLKNPVIRKILREAGWSEEEIDEKEAGSVKDWRGSWRFLNR
;
A
#
# COMPACT_ATOMS: atom_id res chain seq x y z
N MET A 1 16.31 5.08 10.74
CA MET A 1 15.74 5.83 9.61
C MET A 1 14.68 6.81 10.12
N GLN A 2 14.66 8.01 9.55
CA GLN A 2 13.65 9.03 9.84
C GLN A 2 12.52 8.95 8.79
N ILE A 3 11.30 9.30 9.18
CA ILE A 3 10.14 9.31 8.27
C ILE A 3 9.77 10.75 7.97
N GLU A 4 9.76 11.10 6.70
CA GLU A 4 9.30 12.41 6.26
C GLU A 4 7.79 12.39 6.03
N ILE A 5 7.08 13.37 6.61
CA ILE A 5 5.64 13.56 6.46
C ILE A 5 5.40 14.96 5.92
N TRP A 6 4.64 15.04 4.83
CA TRP A 6 4.24 16.28 4.19
C TRP A 6 2.79 16.59 4.53
N ASN A 7 2.45 17.87 4.43
CA ASN A 7 1.04 18.28 4.31
C ASN A 7 0.43 17.63 3.08
N TYR A 8 -0.90 17.50 3.07
CA TYR A 8 -1.60 16.97 1.92
C TYR A 8 -1.32 17.80 0.68
N ASP A 9 -0.93 17.13 -0.41
CA ASP A 9 -0.70 17.74 -1.70
C ASP A 9 -1.92 17.50 -2.61
N PRO A 10 -2.59 18.57 -3.11
CA PRO A 10 -3.73 18.45 -4.00
C PRO A 10 -3.40 17.84 -5.37
N ASP A 11 -2.12 17.68 -5.74
CA ASP A 11 -1.69 17.04 -6.98
C ASP A 11 -1.55 15.51 -6.86
N TRP A 12 -1.59 14.93 -5.64
CA TRP A 12 -1.54 13.46 -5.49
C TRP A 12 -2.62 12.69 -6.28
N PRO A 13 -3.88 13.15 -6.38
CA PRO A 13 -4.88 12.53 -7.25
C PRO A 13 -4.52 12.57 -8.74
N SER A 14 -3.88 13.64 -9.21
CA SER A 14 -3.47 13.76 -10.62
C SER A 14 -2.28 12.84 -10.91
N HIS A 15 -1.31 12.76 -9.99
CA HIS A 15 -0.22 11.78 -10.03
C HIS A 15 -0.75 10.34 -10.10
N PHE A 16 -1.70 9.99 -9.22
CA PHE A 16 -2.35 8.68 -9.27
C PHE A 16 -3.04 8.44 -10.61
N SER A 17 -3.75 9.41 -11.16
CA SER A 17 -4.47 9.26 -12.43
C SER A 17 -3.52 8.94 -13.59
N SER A 18 -2.37 9.62 -13.65
CA SER A 18 -1.31 9.33 -14.63
C SER A 18 -0.69 7.95 -14.44
N ILE A 19 -0.38 7.57 -13.19
CA ILE A 19 0.16 6.24 -12.86
C ILE A 19 -0.84 5.13 -13.22
N LYS A 20 -2.13 5.34 -12.94
CA LYS A 20 -3.19 4.40 -13.28
C LYS A 20 -3.28 4.18 -14.78
N ALA A 21 -3.15 5.23 -15.59
CA ALA A 21 -3.16 5.13 -17.04
C ALA A 21 -1.95 4.30 -17.56
N GLU A 22 -0.75 4.57 -17.03
CA GLU A 22 0.47 3.80 -17.33
C GLU A 22 0.28 2.31 -17.00
N LEU A 23 -0.09 2.00 -15.75
CA LEU A 23 -0.30 0.63 -15.30
C LEU A 23 -1.40 -0.09 -16.09
N THR A 24 -2.47 0.62 -16.46
CA THR A 24 -3.53 0.05 -17.29
C THR A 24 -2.99 -0.38 -18.66
N GLY A 25 -2.14 0.44 -19.28
CA GLY A 25 -1.47 0.11 -20.53
C GLY A 25 -0.57 -1.13 -20.38
N ASP A 26 0.35 -1.10 -19.42
CA ASP A 26 1.30 -2.19 -19.17
C ASP A 26 0.61 -3.55 -18.94
N LEU A 27 -0.48 -3.56 -18.16
CA LEU A 27 -1.26 -4.78 -17.89
C LEU A 27 -2.09 -5.25 -19.10
N THR A 28 -2.66 -4.32 -19.86
CA THR A 28 -3.47 -4.65 -21.04
C THR A 28 -2.59 -5.21 -22.16
N ASP A 29 -1.44 -4.60 -22.41
CA ASP A 29 -0.49 -5.01 -23.46
C ASP A 29 0.09 -6.40 -23.19
N THR A 30 0.17 -6.79 -21.91
CA THR A 30 0.63 -8.12 -21.47
C THR A 30 -0.50 -9.13 -21.27
N GLY A 31 -1.76 -8.72 -21.46
CA GLY A 31 -2.93 -9.60 -21.33
C GLY A 31 -3.24 -10.03 -19.89
N ILE A 32 -2.73 -9.30 -18.88
CA ILE A 32 -2.91 -9.64 -17.47
C ILE A 32 -4.31 -9.20 -17.01
N PRO A 33 -5.16 -10.13 -16.49
CA PRO A 33 -6.47 -9.76 -16.01
C PRO A 33 -6.40 -8.94 -14.72
N PHE A 34 -7.19 -7.88 -14.65
CA PHE A 34 -7.42 -7.11 -13.43
C PHE A 34 -8.86 -6.58 -13.39
N ILE A 35 -9.38 -6.42 -12.18
CA ILE A 35 -10.73 -5.91 -11.92
C ILE A 35 -10.69 -4.39 -11.78
N SER A 36 -9.75 -3.87 -10.98
CA SER A 36 -9.60 -2.44 -10.78
C SER A 36 -8.19 -2.05 -10.35
N ILE A 37 -7.89 -0.75 -10.53
CA ILE A 37 -6.69 -0.08 -10.02
C ILE A 37 -7.16 1.09 -9.17
N GLU A 38 -6.85 1.04 -7.88
CA GLU A 38 -7.36 1.92 -6.83
C GLU A 38 -6.25 2.76 -6.21
N HIS A 39 -6.55 4.03 -5.95
CA HIS A 39 -5.70 4.87 -5.11
C HIS A 39 -5.99 4.52 -3.65
N VAL A 40 -4.97 4.09 -2.92
CA VAL A 40 -5.07 3.73 -1.51
C VAL A 40 -4.00 4.46 -0.70
N GLY A 41 -3.88 4.11 0.59
CA GLY A 41 -2.92 4.77 1.48
C GLY A 41 -3.33 6.19 1.85
N SER A 42 -2.40 6.92 2.48
CA SER A 42 -2.72 8.25 3.01
C SER A 42 -2.85 9.32 1.93
N THR A 43 -2.14 9.18 0.80
CA THR A 43 -2.20 10.14 -0.30
C THR A 43 -3.54 10.12 -1.05
N ALA A 44 -4.33 9.04 -0.87
CA ALA A 44 -5.70 8.93 -1.38
C ALA A 44 -6.75 9.67 -0.54
N VAL A 45 -6.37 10.23 0.62
CA VAL A 45 -7.30 10.88 1.55
C VAL A 45 -7.02 12.39 1.59
N PRO A 46 -7.95 13.23 1.07
CA PRO A 46 -7.80 14.67 1.11
C PRO A 46 -7.56 15.21 2.53
N ASN A 47 -6.63 16.16 2.63
CA ASN A 47 -6.21 16.81 3.88
C ASN A 47 -5.51 15.91 4.91
N LEU A 48 -5.12 14.68 4.56
CA LEU A 48 -4.35 13.80 5.45
C LEU A 48 -2.84 13.95 5.19
N PRO A 49 -2.04 14.40 6.18
CA PRO A 49 -0.59 14.44 6.05
C PRO A 49 -0.01 13.05 5.75
N ALA A 50 0.95 12.93 4.85
CA ALA A 50 1.44 11.63 4.40
C ALA A 50 2.91 11.67 4.00
N LYS A 51 3.53 10.49 3.89
CA LYS A 51 4.75 10.34 3.08
C LYS A 51 4.38 10.64 1.63
N PRO A 52 5.21 11.36 0.83
CA PRO A 52 4.92 11.65 -0.58
C PRO A 52 5.15 10.41 -1.46
N ILE A 53 4.39 9.35 -1.20
CA ILE A 53 4.43 8.09 -1.94
C ILE A 53 3.00 7.74 -2.34
N ILE A 54 2.77 7.54 -3.64
CA ILE A 54 1.46 7.12 -4.15
C ILE A 54 1.33 5.61 -3.93
N ASP A 55 0.36 5.20 -3.11
CA ASP A 55 0.06 3.80 -2.88
C ASP A 55 -1.07 3.37 -3.83
N ILE A 56 -0.81 2.34 -4.64
CA ILE A 56 -1.74 1.80 -5.64
C ILE A 56 -2.10 0.37 -5.28
N LEU A 57 -3.38 0.03 -5.37
CA LEU A 57 -3.89 -1.33 -5.22
C LEU A 57 -4.49 -1.81 -6.54
N ILE A 58 -3.91 -2.86 -7.12
CA ILE A 58 -4.44 -3.60 -8.25
C ILE A 58 -5.20 -4.80 -7.70
N ILE A 59 -6.50 -4.86 -8.01
CA ILE A 59 -7.40 -5.94 -7.59
C ILE A 59 -7.54 -6.90 -8.76
N ILE A 60 -7.28 -8.19 -8.53
CA ILE A 60 -7.38 -9.24 -9.56
C ILE A 60 -8.37 -10.34 -9.13
N PRO A 61 -8.91 -11.13 -10.07
CA PRO A 61 -9.73 -12.29 -9.73
C PRO A 61 -8.95 -13.27 -8.84
N THR A 62 -9.64 -13.94 -7.91
CA THR A 62 -8.98 -14.88 -6.99
C THR A 62 -8.26 -16.01 -7.73
N ALA A 63 -8.81 -16.47 -8.85
CA ALA A 63 -8.21 -17.53 -9.69
C ALA A 63 -6.86 -17.13 -10.29
N ASP A 64 -6.58 -15.84 -10.43
CA ASP A 64 -5.37 -15.32 -11.05
C ASP A 64 -4.27 -14.99 -10.02
N PHE A 65 -4.55 -15.11 -8.72
CA PHE A 65 -3.54 -14.91 -7.67
C PHE A 65 -2.65 -16.15 -7.50
N THR A 66 -1.87 -16.46 -8.53
CA THR A 66 -1.02 -17.66 -8.63
C THR A 66 0.43 -17.33 -8.97
N ALA A 67 1.34 -18.30 -8.79
CA ALA A 67 2.77 -18.09 -9.06
C ALA A 67 3.09 -17.76 -10.54
N PRO A 68 2.43 -18.35 -11.56
CA PRO A 68 2.59 -17.93 -12.95
C PRO A 68 2.23 -16.45 -13.17
N HIS A 69 1.06 -16.01 -12.72
CA HIS A 69 0.66 -14.61 -12.87
C HIS A 69 1.55 -13.63 -12.11
N LEU A 70 2.12 -14.04 -10.96
CA LEU A 70 3.14 -13.21 -10.30
C LEU A 70 4.33 -12.92 -11.23
N GLN A 71 4.74 -13.90 -12.04
CA GLN A 71 5.82 -13.68 -13.01
C GLN A 71 5.36 -12.71 -14.12
N ASP A 72 4.15 -12.87 -14.63
CA ASP A 72 3.59 -11.94 -15.63
C ASP A 72 3.56 -10.50 -15.08
N PHE A 73 3.12 -10.30 -13.84
CA PHE A 73 3.14 -8.99 -13.17
C PHE A 73 4.54 -8.41 -13.01
N ARG A 74 5.54 -9.25 -12.72
CA ARG A 74 6.93 -8.79 -12.64
C ARG A 74 7.43 -8.29 -13.98
N ASP A 75 7.11 -9.02 -15.05
CA ASP A 75 7.54 -8.69 -16.40
C ASP A 75 6.84 -7.42 -16.90
N ALA A 76 5.52 -7.32 -16.70
CA ALA A 76 4.71 -6.14 -17.04
C ALA A 76 5.18 -4.88 -16.30
N LEU A 77 5.54 -5.01 -15.01
CA LEU A 77 6.05 -3.89 -14.21
C LEU A 77 7.56 -3.64 -14.40
N GLY A 78 8.18 -4.26 -15.41
CA GLY A 78 9.56 -4.01 -15.80
C GLY A 78 10.60 -4.43 -14.75
N TRP A 79 10.27 -5.39 -13.88
CA TRP A 79 11.17 -5.83 -12.82
C TRP A 79 12.42 -6.50 -13.41
N GLY A 80 13.59 -5.90 -13.17
CA GLY A 80 14.88 -6.42 -13.64
C GLY A 80 15.13 -6.24 -15.14
N THR A 81 14.20 -5.63 -15.88
CA THR A 81 14.28 -5.49 -17.36
C THR A 81 14.38 -4.04 -17.82
N ARG A 82 13.90 -3.07 -17.02
CA ARG A 82 13.93 -1.64 -17.34
C ARG A 82 14.75 -0.87 -16.30
N GLN A 83 15.63 0.03 -16.75
CA GLN A 83 16.19 1.04 -15.84
C GLN A 83 15.04 1.90 -15.29
N GLY A 84 14.88 1.93 -13.97
CA GLY A 84 13.72 2.57 -13.34
C GLY A 84 12.43 1.74 -13.40
N GLY A 85 12.51 0.41 -13.56
CA GLY A 85 11.38 -0.50 -13.36
C GLY A 85 11.03 -0.71 -11.89
N TYR A 86 9.88 -1.34 -11.63
CA TYR A 86 9.45 -1.64 -10.26
C TYR A 86 10.28 -2.77 -9.64
N HIS A 87 10.53 -2.70 -8.34
CA HIS A 87 11.19 -3.74 -7.56
C HIS A 87 10.17 -4.60 -6.83
N TYR A 88 10.12 -5.91 -7.10
CA TYR A 88 9.33 -6.85 -6.31
C TYR A 88 9.98 -7.07 -4.93
N ILE A 89 9.21 -6.84 -3.87
CA ILE A 89 9.67 -6.92 -2.47
C ILE A 89 8.92 -7.99 -1.65
N GLY A 90 8.39 -9.02 -2.32
CA GLY A 90 7.60 -10.04 -1.64
C GLY A 90 6.21 -9.53 -1.26
N THR A 91 5.75 -9.84 -0.06
CA THR A 91 4.44 -9.36 0.43
C THR A 91 4.49 -7.94 1.02
N GLY A 92 5.70 -7.39 1.19
CA GLY A 92 5.89 -6.12 1.88
C GLY A 92 5.42 -6.17 3.34
N GLY A 93 5.54 -7.34 3.99
CA GLY A 93 5.12 -7.55 5.38
C GLY A 93 3.61 -7.59 5.58
N VAL A 94 2.82 -7.95 4.56
CA VAL A 94 1.36 -8.13 4.67
C VAL A 94 0.97 -9.35 3.84
N GLN A 95 0.56 -10.43 4.50
CA GLN A 95 0.12 -11.64 3.81
C GLN A 95 -1.05 -11.39 2.84
N GLY A 96 -1.08 -12.16 1.75
CA GLY A 96 -2.18 -12.10 0.76
C GLY A 96 -2.03 -11.02 -0.31
N ARG A 97 -0.84 -10.41 -0.46
CA ARG A 97 -0.54 -9.49 -1.56
C ARG A 97 0.86 -9.68 -2.14
N TRP A 98 1.05 -9.22 -3.36
CA TRP A 98 2.37 -8.97 -3.96
C TRP A 98 2.67 -7.48 -3.88
N SER A 99 3.89 -7.12 -3.51
CA SER A 99 4.30 -5.72 -3.34
C SER A 99 5.45 -5.37 -4.27
N PHE A 100 5.28 -4.25 -4.95
CA PHE A 100 6.24 -3.68 -5.89
C PHE A 100 6.52 -2.23 -5.49
N LYS A 101 7.76 -1.79 -5.65
CA LYS A 101 8.17 -0.43 -5.29
C LYS A 101 8.94 0.22 -6.44
N LEU A 102 8.55 1.44 -6.78
CA LEU A 102 9.37 2.33 -7.58
C LEU A 102 9.85 3.48 -6.69
N ALA A 103 11.17 3.53 -6.47
CA ALA A 103 11.84 4.53 -5.64
C ALA A 103 12.92 5.24 -6.45
N GLY A 104 13.28 6.47 -6.05
CA GLY A 104 14.29 7.27 -6.74
C GLY A 104 13.79 7.95 -8.03
N MET A 105 12.50 7.83 -8.34
CA MET A 105 11.80 8.60 -9.37
C MET A 105 10.59 9.26 -8.72
N GLU A 106 10.31 10.50 -9.09
CA GLU A 106 9.13 11.23 -8.62
C GLU A 106 8.00 11.17 -9.67
N PRO A 107 6.74 10.87 -9.27
CA PRO A 107 6.33 10.51 -7.91
C PRO A 107 6.77 9.09 -7.50
N GLN A 108 7.24 8.93 -6.27
CA GLN A 108 7.47 7.60 -5.71
C GLN A 108 6.16 6.84 -5.59
N ARG A 109 6.19 5.52 -5.81
CA ARG A 109 4.99 4.70 -5.77
C ARG A 109 5.21 3.29 -5.23
N ASN A 110 4.24 2.82 -4.46
CA ASN A 110 4.10 1.41 -4.10
C ASN A 110 2.91 0.84 -4.86
N VAL A 111 3.09 -0.33 -5.46
CA VAL A 111 2.01 -1.07 -6.14
C VAL A 111 1.78 -2.37 -5.38
N TYR A 112 0.54 -2.58 -4.97
CA TYR A 112 0.07 -3.78 -4.30
C TYR A 112 -0.85 -4.54 -5.24
N VAL A 113 -0.62 -5.84 -5.43
CA VAL A 113 -1.53 -6.72 -6.18
C VAL A 113 -2.15 -7.68 -5.19
N ALA A 114 -3.48 -7.78 -5.18
CA ALA A 114 -4.19 -8.67 -4.27
C ALA A 114 -5.49 -9.20 -4.91
N ALA A 115 -5.88 -10.41 -4.51
CA ALA A 115 -7.14 -11.01 -4.94
C ALA A 115 -8.34 -10.22 -4.42
N GLU A 116 -9.40 -10.13 -5.22
CA GLU A 116 -10.70 -9.60 -4.79
C GLU A 116 -11.18 -10.27 -3.49
N GLY A 117 -11.87 -9.49 -2.63
CA GLY A 117 -12.38 -9.97 -1.34
C GLY A 117 -11.32 -10.26 -0.26
N SER A 118 -10.03 -10.29 -0.60
CA SER A 118 -8.95 -10.57 0.35
C SER A 118 -8.82 -9.50 1.44
N LEU A 119 -8.22 -9.86 2.59
CA LEU A 119 -7.98 -8.92 3.69
C LEU A 119 -7.18 -7.67 3.28
N PRO A 120 -6.12 -7.74 2.45
CA PRO A 120 -5.44 -6.54 1.96
C PRO A 120 -6.37 -5.60 1.18
N VAL A 121 -7.22 -6.15 0.30
CA VAL A 121 -8.19 -5.34 -0.46
C VAL A 121 -9.19 -4.68 0.49
N ARG A 122 -9.87 -5.49 1.32
CA ARG A 122 -10.89 -4.97 2.23
C ARG A 122 -10.32 -3.90 3.16
N SER A 123 -9.13 -4.15 3.74
CA SER A 123 -8.55 -3.22 4.74
C SER A 123 -8.04 -1.92 4.13
N CYS A 124 -7.41 -1.97 2.94
CA CYS A 124 -6.98 -0.76 2.24
C CYS A 124 -8.16 0.15 1.88
N LEU A 125 -9.25 -0.43 1.35
CA LEU A 125 -10.44 0.31 0.98
C LEU A 125 -11.16 0.84 2.22
N ALA A 126 -11.36 0.01 3.24
CA ALA A 126 -11.99 0.41 4.51
C ALA A 126 -11.27 1.59 5.17
N LEU A 127 -9.93 1.54 5.26
CA LEU A 127 -9.13 2.64 5.80
C LEU A 127 -9.32 3.92 4.98
N ARG A 128 -9.18 3.85 3.66
CA ARG A 128 -9.30 5.01 2.77
C ARG A 128 -10.68 5.65 2.88
N ASP A 129 -11.72 4.84 2.75
CA ASP A 129 -13.10 5.32 2.63
C ASP A 129 -13.60 5.87 3.97
N THR A 130 -13.24 5.24 5.08
CA THR A 130 -13.53 5.76 6.42
C THR A 130 -12.86 7.10 6.66
N LEU A 131 -11.57 7.23 6.34
CA LEU A 131 -10.83 8.48 6.55
C LEU A 131 -11.25 9.62 5.62
N ARG A 132 -11.92 9.34 4.51
CA ARG A 132 -12.52 10.36 3.63
C ARG A 132 -13.79 10.97 4.23
N VAL A 133 -14.50 10.23 5.07
CA VAL A 133 -15.80 10.63 5.64
C VAL A 133 -15.66 11.08 7.10
N ASN A 134 -14.90 10.35 7.91
CA ASN A 134 -14.72 10.62 9.34
C ASN A 134 -13.49 11.54 9.56
N LYS A 135 -13.76 12.84 9.72
CA LYS A 135 -12.74 13.87 9.90
C LYS A 135 -11.97 13.70 11.20
N GLU A 136 -12.64 13.32 12.28
CA GLU A 136 -12.05 13.16 13.60
C GLU A 136 -10.96 12.07 13.59
N LEU A 137 -11.25 10.92 12.99
CA LEU A 137 -10.28 9.83 12.83
C LEU A 137 -9.15 10.19 11.85
N ARG A 138 -9.45 10.96 10.79
CA ARG A 138 -8.43 11.47 9.88
C ARG A 138 -7.44 12.39 10.58
N ASP A 139 -7.95 13.34 11.35
CA ASP A 139 -7.13 14.32 12.05
C ASP A 139 -6.33 13.63 13.19
N GLU A 140 -6.92 12.66 13.90
CA GLU A 140 -6.22 11.80 14.88
C GLU A 140 -5.07 11.01 14.22
N TYR A 141 -5.34 10.37 13.08
CA TYR A 141 -4.34 9.58 12.36
C TYR A 141 -3.23 10.45 11.76
N GLY A 142 -3.58 11.64 11.26
CA GLY A 142 -2.63 12.64 10.78
C GLY A 142 -1.67 13.08 11.89
N LYS A 143 -2.22 13.45 13.06
CA LYS A 143 -1.44 13.86 14.23
C LYS A 143 -0.48 12.76 14.68
N LEU A 144 -0.95 11.52 14.80
CA LEU A 144 -0.10 10.39 15.17
C LEU A 144 1.10 10.25 14.19
N LYS A 145 0.86 10.38 12.89
CA LYS A 145 1.96 10.25 11.90
C LYS A 145 3.00 11.35 12.04
N ILE A 146 2.59 12.57 12.35
CA ILE A 146 3.50 13.70 12.60
C ILE A 146 4.33 13.42 13.86
N GLU A 147 3.70 13.01 14.96
CA GLU A 147 4.41 12.65 16.20
C GLU A 147 5.38 11.48 16.01
N LEU A 148 5.01 10.50 15.18
CA LEU A 148 5.89 9.38 14.84
C LEU A 148 7.02 9.81 13.90
N ALA A 149 6.89 10.88 13.11
CA ALA A 149 7.94 11.37 12.22
C ALA A 149 9.14 11.98 12.97
N GLU A 150 8.93 12.41 14.21
CA GLU A 150 9.96 12.99 15.10
C GLU A 150 10.91 11.94 15.70
N ARG A 151 10.69 10.65 15.42
CA ARG A 151 11.45 9.53 16.00
C ARG A 151 12.30 8.83 14.95
N GLU A 152 13.34 8.15 15.42
CA GLU A 152 14.12 7.23 14.59
C GLU A 152 13.63 5.78 14.76
N TYR A 153 13.67 5.03 13.66
CA TYR A 153 13.26 3.63 13.62
C TYR A 153 14.35 2.74 13.04
N ASP A 154 14.45 1.50 13.52
CA ASP A 154 15.36 0.52 12.93
C ASP A 154 14.91 0.12 11.53
N ASN A 155 13.60 0.13 11.28
CA ASN A 155 12.99 -0.22 9.99
C ASN A 155 11.57 0.36 9.85
N VAL A 156 11.06 0.34 8.61
CA VAL A 156 9.73 0.85 8.27
C VAL A 156 8.57 0.07 8.93
N ILE A 157 8.81 -1.16 9.38
CA ILE A 157 7.80 -2.01 10.01
C ILE A 157 7.52 -1.49 11.42
N GLN A 158 8.55 -1.10 12.19
CA GLN A 158 8.38 -0.51 13.52
C GLN A 158 7.48 0.74 13.46
N TYR A 159 7.76 1.64 12.52
CA TYR A 159 6.90 2.79 12.24
C TYR A 159 5.47 2.36 11.86
N SER A 160 5.33 1.31 11.07
CA SER A 160 4.03 0.81 10.61
C SER A 160 3.18 0.25 11.76
N THR A 161 3.77 -0.53 12.66
CA THR A 161 3.09 -1.14 13.81
C THR A 161 2.64 -0.10 14.84
N LEU A 162 3.40 0.98 15.04
CA LEU A 162 3.03 2.04 15.99
C LEU A 162 1.77 2.80 15.58
N LYS A 163 1.32 2.66 14.34
CA LYS A 163 0.04 3.21 13.85
C LYS A 163 -1.16 2.34 14.19
N ASN A 164 -0.96 1.07 14.59
CA ASN A 164 -2.04 0.12 14.82
C ASN A 164 -3.13 0.63 15.77
N PRO A 165 -2.84 1.29 16.90
CA PRO A 165 -3.90 1.75 17.81
C PRO A 165 -4.97 2.63 17.15
N VAL A 166 -4.58 3.53 16.24
CA VAL A 166 -5.52 4.38 15.49
C VAL A 166 -6.11 3.63 14.30
N ILE A 167 -5.32 2.79 13.61
CA ILE A 167 -5.81 1.92 12.53
C ILE A 167 -6.96 1.01 13.02
N ARG A 168 -6.87 0.45 14.23
CA ARG A 168 -7.94 -0.36 14.82
C ARG A 168 -9.22 0.45 15.02
N LYS A 169 -9.13 1.69 15.48
CA LYS A 169 -10.30 2.58 15.60
C LYS A 169 -10.96 2.83 14.24
N ILE A 170 -10.15 3.08 13.20
CA ILE A 170 -10.64 3.30 11.84
C ILE A 170 -11.33 2.05 11.29
N LEU A 171 -10.76 0.86 11.50
CA LEU A 171 -11.37 -0.39 11.04
C LEU A 171 -12.67 -0.72 11.79
N ARG A 172 -12.76 -0.45 13.09
CA ARG A 172 -14.01 -0.57 13.86
C ARG A 172 -15.10 0.35 13.33
N GLU A 173 -14.75 1.60 13.04
CA GLU A 173 -15.66 2.56 12.41
C GLU A 173 -16.13 2.07 11.03
N ALA A 174 -15.25 1.38 10.29
CA ALA A 174 -15.57 0.74 9.03
C ALA A 174 -16.40 -0.56 9.18
N GLY A 175 -16.77 -0.95 10.40
CA GLY A 175 -17.59 -2.13 10.68
C GLY A 175 -16.83 -3.45 10.78
N TRP A 176 -15.50 -3.43 10.92
CA TRP A 176 -14.71 -4.66 11.08
C TRP A 176 -14.87 -5.25 12.47
N SER A 177 -14.92 -6.58 12.56
CA SER A 177 -14.87 -7.28 13.85
C SER A 177 -13.45 -7.27 14.45
N GLU A 178 -13.33 -7.52 15.76
CA GLU A 178 -12.00 -7.64 16.38
C GLU A 178 -11.20 -8.81 15.79
N GLU A 179 -11.86 -9.91 15.45
CA GLU A 179 -11.24 -11.07 14.83
C GLU A 179 -10.61 -10.73 13.47
N GLU A 180 -11.31 -9.97 12.63
CA GLU A 180 -10.79 -9.54 11.32
C GLU A 180 -9.61 -8.58 11.47
N ILE A 181 -9.68 -7.68 12.46
CA ILE A 181 -8.60 -6.74 12.78
C ILE A 181 -7.35 -7.50 13.26
N ASP A 182 -7.54 -8.45 14.18
CA ASP A 182 -6.47 -9.28 14.71
C ASP A 182 -5.84 -10.16 13.63
N GLU A 183 -6.65 -10.73 12.72
CA GLU A 183 -6.16 -11.51 11.58
C GLU A 183 -5.29 -10.64 10.65
N LYS A 184 -5.74 -9.42 10.33
CA LYS A 184 -4.99 -8.46 9.52
C LYS A 184 -3.66 -8.05 10.19
N GLU A 185 -3.63 -7.89 11.50
CA GLU A 185 -2.41 -7.57 12.24
C GLU A 185 -1.46 -8.78 12.31
N ALA A 186 -1.97 -9.98 12.59
CA ALA A 186 -1.18 -11.21 12.67
C ALA A 186 -0.54 -11.57 11.32
N GLY A 187 -1.27 -11.40 10.21
CA GLY A 187 -0.76 -11.58 8.85
C GLY A 187 0.35 -10.60 8.48
N SER A 188 0.45 -9.47 9.20
CA SER A 188 1.54 -8.50 8.99
C SER A 188 2.85 -8.90 9.71
N VAL A 189 2.78 -9.76 10.73
CA VAL A 189 3.94 -10.16 11.56
C VAL A 189 4.66 -11.41 11.01
N LYS A 190 3.92 -12.35 10.41
CA LYS A 190 4.45 -13.68 10.03
C LYS A 190 5.50 -13.67 8.91
N ASP A 191 5.51 -12.66 8.02
CA ASP A 191 6.41 -12.62 6.85
C ASP A 191 7.77 -11.94 7.12
N TRP A 192 7.96 -11.37 8.33
CA TRP A 192 9.23 -10.73 8.73
C TRP A 192 10.40 -11.73 8.72
N ARG A 193 10.17 -12.98 9.14
CA ARG A 193 11.26 -13.96 9.34
C ARG A 193 11.88 -14.46 8.03
N GLY A 194 11.23 -14.23 6.88
CA GLY A 194 11.70 -14.65 5.55
C GLY A 194 12.32 -13.54 4.69
N SER A 195 12.04 -12.27 4.98
CA SER A 195 12.29 -11.16 4.03
C SER A 195 13.60 -10.38 4.26
N TRP A 196 14.50 -10.83 5.15
CA TRP A 196 15.71 -10.11 5.58
C TRP A 196 16.70 -9.75 4.45
N ARG A 197 16.59 -10.37 3.26
CA ARG A 197 17.57 -10.21 2.18
C ARG A 197 17.38 -8.98 1.28
N PHE A 198 16.25 -8.28 1.34
CA PHE A 198 15.92 -7.26 0.33
C PHE A 198 15.66 -5.84 0.87
N LEU A 199 15.61 -5.65 2.19
CA LEU A 199 15.26 -4.35 2.79
C LEU A 199 16.47 -3.44 3.10
N ASN A 200 17.70 -3.91 2.86
CA ASN A 200 18.96 -3.21 3.15
C ASN A 200 19.83 -2.96 1.89
N ARG A 201 19.24 -2.87 0.70
CA ARG A 201 19.94 -2.42 -0.51
C ARG A 201 19.21 -1.24 -1.13
#